data_AF-A0A453PBH1-F1
#
_entry.id   AF-A0A453PBH1-F1
#
_cell.length_a   1.000
_cell.length_b   1.000
_cell.length_c   1.000
_cell.angle_alpha   90.00
_cell.angle_beta   90.00
_cell.angle_gamma   90.00
#
_symmetry.space_group_name_H-M   'P 1'
#
loop_
_entity.id
_entity.type
_entity.pdbx_description
1 polymer ?
#
loop_
_entity_poly.entity_id
_entity_poly.type
_entity_poly.pdbx_seq_one_letter_code
_entity_poly.pdbx_strand_id
1 'polypeptide(L)'
;GFVRRYSSAACLPARYMEEEFWHEIAFGKMESVEYACDIDGSAFSSSPNDQLGRSKWNLKKLSRLSKSILRLLRTAIPGVTDPMLYIGMLFSMFAWHVEDHYLYSINYHHCGASKTWYGIPGKAAPDFEKVVREHVYDHEILSGEGETAAFDILLGKTTMFPPNILLHHHVPVYRAIQKPGEFVITFPRAYHSGFSHGFNCGEAVNFAVGEWFPLGAIASQRYALLKRIPLLPYEELLCKEAALLDHEFSTSSYKDLTTSTGDTHIQHCMKVPFVQLMRLQHCVRWSLMKMGARTHYKADIDATVLCSICKRDCYVAHVMCNCRVDAICLCHEEEIRKCPCSHDRAVFVRKDIIELETLSKKFEEENGIVDAVKKQMSCGSSTHSYFNRINHNAEYFPYCKIHIDTPPEVHSISETRVFGYDLNKPYPDASTITFCFGPHEYSTQSDVRLSPVFLYVAVLYCSN
;
A
#
# COMPACT_ATOMS: atom_id res chain seq x y z
N GLY A 1 -3.21 -35.79 5.80
CA GLY A 1 -1.81 -35.64 5.34
C GLY A 1 -0.79 -36.01 6.41
N PHE A 2 -0.66 -35.20 7.47
CA PHE A 2 0.45 -35.24 8.43
C PHE A 2 0.78 -36.63 9.02
N VAL A 3 -0.19 -37.32 9.62
CA VAL A 3 0.03 -38.63 10.26
C VAL A 3 0.52 -39.68 9.25
N ARG A 4 0.05 -39.62 8.00
CA ARG A 4 0.54 -40.54 6.94
C ARG A 4 1.99 -40.24 6.56
N ARG A 5 2.39 -38.96 6.55
CA ARG A 5 3.75 -38.55 6.17
C ARG A 5 4.77 -38.86 7.25
N TYR A 6 4.44 -38.58 8.51
CA TYR A 6 5.40 -38.66 9.61
C TYR A 6 5.14 -39.81 10.58
N SER A 7 4.15 -40.67 10.30
CA SER A 7 3.73 -41.78 11.15
C SER A 7 3.43 -41.37 12.60
N SER A 8 3.10 -40.10 12.81
CA SER A 8 2.86 -39.49 14.13
C SER A 8 1.90 -38.31 14.01
N ALA A 9 1.11 -38.08 15.05
CA ALA A 9 0.25 -36.90 15.18
C ALA A 9 0.92 -35.76 15.97
N ALA A 10 2.13 -35.99 16.52
CA ALA A 10 2.83 -35.00 17.31
C ALA A 10 3.41 -33.88 16.44
N CYS A 11 3.36 -32.64 16.95
CA CYS A 11 4.08 -31.52 16.33
C CYS A 11 5.57 -31.82 16.32
N LEU A 12 6.20 -31.67 15.15
CA LEU A 12 7.63 -31.86 14.98
C LEU A 12 8.39 -30.53 15.21
N PRO A 13 9.70 -30.57 15.51
CA PRO A 13 10.49 -29.37 15.75
C PRO A 13 10.46 -28.40 14.56
N ALA A 14 10.33 -27.10 14.84
CA ALA A 14 10.20 -26.07 13.81
C ALA A 14 11.31 -26.08 12.75
N ARG A 15 12.56 -26.32 13.17
CA ARG A 15 13.72 -26.43 12.27
C ARG A 15 13.59 -27.62 11.32
N TYR A 16 13.16 -28.77 11.83
CA TYR A 16 12.94 -29.97 11.01
C TYR A 16 11.83 -29.72 9.97
N MET A 17 10.74 -29.07 10.38
CA MET A 17 9.65 -28.72 9.46
C MET A 17 10.07 -27.76 8.35
N GLU A 18 11.00 -26.84 8.65
CA GLU A 18 11.57 -25.91 7.68
C GLU A 18 12.49 -26.59 6.67
N GLU A 19 13.36 -27.49 7.14
CA GLU A 19 14.22 -28.31 6.28
C GLU A 19 13.38 -29.20 5.34
N GLU A 20 12.35 -29.86 5.89
CA GLU A 20 11.42 -30.70 5.12
C GLU A 20 10.59 -29.90 4.10
N PHE A 21 10.13 -28.70 4.46
CA PHE A 21 9.38 -27.83 3.55
C PHE A 21 10.23 -27.47 2.33
N TRP A 22 11.44 -26.95 2.54
CA TRP A 22 12.30 -26.56 1.42
C TRP A 22 12.80 -27.76 0.61
N HIS A 23 13.00 -28.91 1.25
CA HIS A 23 13.26 -30.16 0.53
C HIS A 23 12.06 -30.58 -0.34
N GLU A 24 10.83 -30.44 0.16
CA GLU A 24 9.62 -30.72 -0.64
C GLU A 24 9.47 -29.75 -1.80
N ILE A 25 9.76 -28.45 -1.61
CA ILE A 25 9.74 -27.48 -2.72
C ILE A 25 10.77 -27.86 -3.81
N ALA A 26 11.97 -28.29 -3.41
CA ALA A 26 13.07 -28.59 -4.34
C ALA A 26 12.95 -29.95 -5.04
N PHE A 27 12.59 -31.00 -4.31
CA PHE A 27 12.68 -32.39 -4.75
C PHE A 27 11.45 -33.23 -4.39
N GLY A 28 10.40 -32.56 -3.90
CA GLY A 28 9.19 -33.21 -3.44
C GLY A 28 8.41 -33.90 -4.55
N LYS A 29 7.41 -34.68 -4.11
CA LYS A 29 6.45 -35.36 -4.99
C LYS A 29 5.02 -34.87 -4.75
N MET A 30 4.81 -33.99 -3.77
CA MET A 30 3.52 -33.39 -3.49
C MET A 30 3.19 -32.37 -4.58
N GLU A 31 2.16 -32.66 -5.38
CA GLU A 31 1.73 -31.79 -6.47
C GLU A 31 0.98 -30.55 -5.98
N SER A 32 0.17 -30.70 -4.92
CA SER A 32 -0.65 -29.63 -4.38
C SER A 32 -0.90 -29.79 -2.88
N VAL A 33 -1.19 -28.67 -2.22
CA VAL A 33 -1.66 -28.60 -0.84
C VAL A 33 -2.97 -27.82 -0.80
N GLU A 34 -3.94 -28.29 -0.03
CA GLU A 34 -5.21 -27.58 0.15
C GLU A 34 -5.01 -26.47 1.19
N TYR A 35 -5.65 -25.33 0.96
CA TYR A 35 -5.58 -24.18 1.85
C TYR A 35 -6.85 -23.37 1.69
N ALA A 36 -7.40 -22.86 2.79
CA ALA A 36 -8.51 -21.93 2.72
C ALA A 36 -8.02 -20.54 3.09
N CYS A 37 -7.92 -19.67 2.09
CA CYS A 37 -7.64 -18.24 2.23
C CYS A 37 -8.89 -17.41 2.05
N ASP A 38 -8.79 -16.16 2.47
CA ASP A 38 -9.76 -15.10 2.17
C ASP A 38 -11.20 -15.48 2.59
N ILE A 39 -11.30 -16.23 3.69
CA ILE A 39 -12.58 -16.62 4.27
C ILE A 39 -13.13 -15.44 5.06
N ASP A 40 -14.29 -14.94 4.64
CA ASP A 40 -15.06 -13.97 5.40
C ASP A 40 -15.47 -14.56 6.77
N GLY A 41 -15.09 -13.85 7.83
CA GLY A 41 -15.41 -14.27 9.19
C GLY A 41 -14.37 -13.80 10.18
N SER A 42 -14.61 -14.11 11.46
CA SER A 42 -13.66 -13.83 12.53
C SER A 42 -13.81 -14.89 13.61
N ALA A 43 -12.67 -15.35 14.13
CA ALA A 43 -12.62 -16.28 15.25
C ALA A 43 -12.43 -15.56 16.59
N PHE A 44 -12.28 -14.22 16.59
CA PHE A 44 -12.39 -13.45 17.83
C PHE A 44 -13.80 -13.56 18.41
N SER A 45 -13.87 -13.84 19.71
CA SER A 45 -15.15 -13.97 20.42
C SER A 45 -15.96 -12.68 20.40
N SER A 46 -17.26 -12.80 20.15
CA SER A 46 -18.25 -11.72 20.32
C SER A 46 -18.79 -11.64 21.75
N SER A 47 -18.38 -12.55 22.64
CA SER A 47 -18.84 -12.56 24.03
C SER A 47 -18.38 -11.31 24.78
N PRO A 48 -19.26 -10.65 25.54
CA PRO A 48 -18.89 -9.51 26.37
C PRO A 48 -17.96 -9.89 27.54
N ASN A 49 -17.74 -11.19 27.79
CA ASN A 49 -16.85 -11.66 28.85
C ASN A 49 -15.47 -12.04 28.34
N ASP A 50 -15.27 -12.09 27.02
CA ASP A 50 -13.96 -12.40 26.44
C ASP A 50 -13.07 -11.16 26.38
N GLN A 51 -11.95 -11.18 27.10
CA GLN A 51 -11.07 -10.01 27.24
C GLN A 51 -10.39 -9.67 25.91
N LEU A 52 -9.90 -10.68 25.18
CA LEU A 52 -9.23 -10.50 23.90
C LEU A 52 -10.18 -9.98 22.82
N GLY A 53 -11.36 -10.58 22.69
CA GLY A 53 -12.42 -10.16 21.77
C GLY A 53 -12.94 -8.75 22.07
N ARG A 54 -12.93 -8.31 23.34
CA ARG A 54 -13.27 -6.93 23.71
C ARG A 54 -12.15 -5.93 23.54
N SER A 55 -10.90 -6.37 23.50
CA SER A 55 -9.74 -5.49 23.39
C SER A 55 -9.68 -4.72 22.06
N LYS A 56 -8.75 -3.77 21.97
CA LYS A 56 -8.39 -3.08 20.71
C LYS A 56 -7.51 -3.95 19.79
N TRP A 57 -7.06 -5.12 20.26
CA TRP A 57 -6.33 -6.12 19.49
C TRP A 57 -7.24 -7.07 18.69
N ASN A 58 -8.57 -6.99 18.92
CA ASN A 58 -9.53 -7.65 18.03
C ASN A 58 -9.46 -6.99 16.65
N LEU A 59 -9.06 -7.77 15.64
CA LEU A 59 -8.79 -7.30 14.28
C LEU A 59 -10.00 -6.66 13.61
N LYS A 60 -11.23 -7.05 14.00
CA LYS A 60 -12.47 -6.41 13.51
C LYS A 60 -12.60 -4.93 13.87
N LYS A 61 -11.87 -4.46 14.89
CA LYS A 61 -11.94 -3.07 15.38
C LYS A 61 -10.82 -2.21 14.83
N LEU A 62 -9.75 -2.83 14.31
CA LEU A 62 -8.48 -2.16 14.03
C LEU A 62 -8.64 -1.02 13.02
N SER A 63 -9.34 -1.29 11.91
CA SER A 63 -9.56 -0.33 10.82
C SER A 63 -10.34 0.92 11.27
N ARG A 64 -11.13 0.83 12.34
CA ARG A 64 -11.97 1.90 12.89
C ARG A 64 -11.38 2.60 14.11
N LEU A 65 -10.18 2.21 14.57
CA LEU A 65 -9.50 2.92 15.65
C LEU A 65 -9.14 4.35 15.22
N SER A 66 -9.04 5.27 16.19
CA SER A 66 -8.82 6.70 15.93
C SER A 66 -7.55 7.01 15.13
N LYS A 67 -6.48 6.23 15.33
CA LYS A 67 -5.21 6.38 14.60
C LYS A 67 -5.16 5.63 13.26
N SER A 68 -6.20 4.86 12.93
CA SER A 68 -6.28 4.16 11.65
C SER A 68 -6.70 5.15 10.55
N ILE A 69 -5.90 5.27 9.49
CA ILE A 69 -6.25 6.07 8.31
C ILE A 69 -7.46 5.46 7.59
N LEU A 70 -7.59 4.13 7.64
CA LEU A 70 -8.69 3.40 7.00
C LEU A 70 -10.06 3.72 7.60
N ARG A 71 -10.13 4.39 8.77
CA ARG A 71 -11.38 4.87 9.36
C ARG A 71 -12.14 5.82 8.43
N LEU A 72 -11.42 6.50 7.54
CA LEU A 72 -11.93 7.48 6.58
C LEU A 72 -12.53 6.86 5.32
N LEU A 73 -12.35 5.55 5.11
CA LEU A 73 -12.98 4.82 4.02
C LEU A 73 -14.49 4.67 4.27
N ARG A 74 -15.25 4.95 3.20
CA ARG A 74 -16.72 4.85 3.19
C ARG A 74 -17.21 3.41 3.07
N THR A 75 -16.47 2.60 2.32
CA THR A 75 -16.85 1.23 1.99
C THR A 75 -15.89 0.27 2.67
N ALA A 76 -16.42 -0.87 3.13
CA ALA A 76 -15.61 -1.96 3.62
C ALA A 76 -14.87 -2.65 2.45
N ILE A 77 -13.65 -3.07 2.71
CA ILE A 77 -12.80 -3.78 1.76
C ILE A 77 -12.34 -5.07 2.47
N PRO A 78 -12.75 -6.27 2.00
CA PRO A 78 -12.30 -7.54 2.57
C PRO A 78 -10.77 -7.61 2.62
N GLY A 79 -10.23 -8.10 3.74
CA GLY A 79 -8.80 -8.16 4.00
C GLY A 79 -8.18 -6.84 4.47
N VAL A 80 -8.80 -5.70 4.15
CA VAL A 80 -8.24 -4.37 4.45
C VAL A 80 -8.95 -3.65 5.59
N THR A 81 -10.27 -3.49 5.52
CA THR A 81 -11.03 -2.94 6.65
C THR A 81 -11.60 -4.03 7.54
N ASP A 82 -11.85 -5.20 6.95
CA ASP A 82 -12.51 -6.33 7.56
C ASP A 82 -11.54 -7.52 7.51
N PRO A 83 -11.31 -8.22 8.64
CA PRO A 83 -10.35 -9.31 8.69
C PRO A 83 -10.81 -10.52 7.88
N MET A 84 -9.84 -11.31 7.43
CA MET A 84 -10.07 -12.60 6.77
C MET A 84 -9.42 -13.73 7.56
N LEU A 85 -10.06 -14.90 7.54
CA LEU A 85 -9.57 -16.12 8.15
C LEU A 85 -8.73 -16.93 7.15
N TYR A 86 -7.70 -17.57 7.69
CA TYR A 86 -6.75 -18.40 6.97
C TYR A 86 -6.60 -19.74 7.69
N ILE A 87 -7.06 -20.81 7.05
CA ILE A 87 -7.00 -22.17 7.60
C ILE A 87 -5.90 -22.92 6.87
N GLY A 88 -4.76 -23.07 7.55
CA GLY A 88 -3.58 -23.74 7.03
C GLY A 88 -3.58 -25.23 7.31
N MET A 89 -2.78 -25.95 6.52
CA MET A 89 -2.37 -27.32 6.80
C MET A 89 -0.87 -27.48 6.60
N LEU A 90 -0.37 -28.70 6.75
CA LEU A 90 1.04 -28.99 6.53
C LEU A 90 1.48 -28.50 5.14
N PHE A 91 2.47 -27.60 5.11
CA PHE A 91 3.06 -26.99 3.92
C PHE A 91 2.16 -26.07 3.10
N SER A 92 0.95 -25.73 3.58
CA SER A 92 0.22 -24.59 3.01
C SER A 92 1.07 -23.33 3.18
N MET A 93 1.25 -22.56 2.11
CA MET A 93 2.22 -21.48 2.05
C MET A 93 1.63 -20.19 1.49
N PHE A 94 2.33 -19.08 1.73
CA PHE A 94 2.10 -17.80 1.06
C PHE A 94 3.43 -17.35 0.46
N ALA A 95 3.42 -17.13 -0.85
CA ALA A 95 4.60 -16.74 -1.62
C ALA A 95 5.08 -15.33 -1.26
N TRP A 96 6.25 -14.97 -1.77
CA TRP A 96 6.83 -13.65 -1.52
C TRP A 96 5.95 -12.53 -2.06
N HIS A 97 5.53 -11.63 -1.17
CA HIS A 97 4.74 -10.46 -1.55
C HIS A 97 4.88 -9.32 -0.56
N VAL A 98 4.35 -8.16 -0.95
CA VAL A 98 4.05 -7.03 -0.08
C VAL A 98 2.54 -6.80 -0.10
N GLU A 99 2.03 -6.14 0.93
CA GLU A 99 0.63 -5.76 0.98
C GLU A 99 0.27 -4.71 -0.09
N ASP A 100 -0.98 -4.74 -0.55
CA ASP A 100 -1.50 -3.72 -1.46
C ASP A 100 -1.33 -2.32 -0.86
N HIS A 101 -1.00 -1.35 -1.72
CA HIS A 101 -0.66 0.01 -1.29
C HIS A 101 0.45 0.12 -0.23
N TYR A 102 1.26 -0.94 -0.05
CA TYR A 102 2.25 -1.03 1.03
C TYR A 102 1.64 -0.77 2.40
N LEU A 103 0.41 -1.25 2.62
CA LEU A 103 -0.18 -1.25 3.94
C LEU A 103 0.66 -2.07 4.93
N TYR A 104 0.42 -1.84 6.21
CA TYR A 104 0.79 -2.83 7.21
C TYR A 104 -0.14 -4.04 7.08
N SER A 105 0.30 -5.21 7.52
CA SER A 105 -0.63 -6.29 7.91
C SER A 105 -0.37 -6.75 9.33
N ILE A 106 -1.43 -7.20 10.00
CA ILE A 106 -1.35 -7.86 11.29
C ILE A 106 -2.07 -9.20 11.20
N ASN A 107 -1.41 -10.25 11.67
CA ASN A 107 -1.93 -11.62 11.68
C ASN A 107 -1.95 -12.12 13.13
N TYR A 108 -3.10 -12.62 13.59
CA TYR A 108 -3.24 -13.31 14.87
C TYR A 108 -3.41 -14.81 14.65
N HIS A 109 -2.62 -15.62 15.38
CA HIS A 109 -2.69 -17.07 15.30
C HIS A 109 -3.63 -17.61 16.38
N HIS A 110 -4.84 -18.02 16.00
CA HIS A 110 -5.85 -18.48 16.96
C HIS A 110 -5.51 -19.85 17.55
N CYS A 111 -5.17 -20.83 16.70
CA CYS A 111 -4.91 -22.20 17.15
C CYS A 111 -4.10 -23.04 16.15
N GLY A 112 -3.69 -24.24 16.60
CA GLY A 112 -3.03 -25.25 15.77
C GLY A 112 -1.51 -25.16 15.76
N ALA A 113 -0.90 -25.76 14.73
CA ALA A 113 0.53 -25.82 14.53
C ALA A 113 1.13 -24.44 14.20
N SER A 114 2.44 -24.30 14.43
CA SER A 114 3.17 -23.06 14.16
C SER A 114 3.15 -22.66 12.68
N LYS A 115 3.44 -21.38 12.43
CA LYS A 115 3.62 -20.81 11.08
C LYS A 115 5.00 -20.16 11.00
N THR A 116 5.78 -20.48 9.97
CA THR A 116 7.07 -19.81 9.69
C THR A 116 6.84 -18.63 8.79
N TRP A 117 7.51 -17.53 9.11
CA TRP A 117 7.53 -16.29 8.34
C TRP A 117 8.97 -15.93 8.00
N TYR A 118 9.17 -15.47 6.77
CA TYR A 118 10.37 -14.78 6.32
C TYR A 118 10.00 -13.33 6.02
N GLY A 119 10.81 -12.38 6.45
CA GLY A 119 10.55 -10.96 6.29
C GLY A 119 11.79 -10.19 5.84
N ILE A 120 11.59 -9.28 4.89
CA ILE A 120 12.60 -8.35 4.37
C ILE A 120 12.24 -6.94 4.83
N PRO A 121 13.18 -6.16 5.41
CA PRO A 121 12.94 -4.77 5.75
C PRO A 121 12.50 -3.96 4.52
N GLY A 122 11.50 -3.08 4.65
CA GLY A 122 10.98 -2.30 3.51
C GLY A 122 12.01 -1.43 2.79
N LYS A 123 13.09 -1.04 3.48
CA LYS A 123 14.24 -0.34 2.88
C LYS A 123 15.03 -1.19 1.86
N ALA A 124 15.02 -2.51 2.03
CA ALA A 124 15.71 -3.47 1.18
C ALA A 124 14.79 -4.04 0.07
N ALA A 125 13.56 -3.54 -0.04
CA ALA A 125 12.64 -3.96 -1.09
C ALA A 125 13.17 -3.72 -2.52
N PRO A 126 13.87 -2.62 -2.85
CA PRO A 126 14.51 -2.47 -4.17
C PRO A 126 15.57 -3.55 -4.45
N ASP A 127 16.38 -3.89 -3.45
CA ASP A 127 17.42 -4.92 -3.58
C ASP A 127 16.78 -6.31 -3.75
N PHE A 128 15.71 -6.59 -3.01
CA PHE A 128 14.90 -7.80 -3.20
C PHE A 128 14.38 -7.91 -4.64
N GLU A 129 13.72 -6.86 -5.13
CA GLU A 129 13.14 -6.85 -6.49
C GLU A 129 14.21 -6.98 -7.58
N LYS A 130 15.40 -6.40 -7.34
CA LYS A 130 16.56 -6.55 -8.22
C LYS A 130 17.02 -8.01 -8.28
N VAL A 131 17.22 -8.66 -7.13
CA VAL A 131 17.65 -10.06 -7.07
C VAL A 131 16.60 -10.99 -7.71
N VAL A 132 15.31 -10.74 -7.47
CA VAL A 132 14.24 -11.50 -8.10
C VAL A 132 14.27 -11.37 -9.63
N ARG A 133 14.43 -10.14 -10.13
CA ARG A 133 14.53 -9.89 -11.57
C ARG A 133 15.74 -10.57 -12.20
N GLU A 134 16.88 -10.54 -11.53
CA GLU A 134 18.16 -10.98 -12.11
C GLU A 134 18.37 -12.49 -11.97
N HIS A 135 17.85 -13.13 -10.91
CA HIS A 135 18.22 -14.51 -10.56
C HIS A 135 17.04 -15.46 -10.29
N VAL A 136 15.79 -14.97 -10.27
CA VAL A 136 14.61 -15.81 -9.98
C VAL A 136 13.75 -15.98 -11.24
N TYR A 137 13.41 -14.89 -11.91
CA TYR A 137 12.65 -14.96 -13.15
C TYR A 137 13.57 -15.16 -14.35
N ASP A 138 13.15 -16.03 -15.27
CA ASP A 138 13.72 -16.07 -16.61
C ASP A 138 13.37 -14.78 -17.37
N HIS A 139 14.25 -14.34 -18.26
CA HIS A 139 14.03 -13.17 -19.11
C HIS A 139 12.76 -13.29 -19.97
N GLU A 140 12.31 -14.51 -20.30
CA GLU A 140 11.07 -14.76 -21.04
C GLU A 140 9.80 -14.50 -20.20
N ILE A 141 9.88 -14.58 -18.87
CA ILE A 141 8.74 -14.36 -17.96
C ILE A 141 8.51 -12.86 -17.71
N LEU A 142 9.57 -12.05 -17.81
CA LEU A 142 9.50 -10.60 -17.63
C LEU A 142 8.91 -9.95 -18.88
N SER A 143 7.59 -9.78 -18.92
CA SER A 143 6.86 -9.15 -20.04
C SER A 143 7.13 -7.64 -20.21
N GLY A 144 8.08 -7.06 -19.46
CA GLY A 144 8.42 -5.64 -19.52
C GLY A 144 9.88 -5.36 -19.17
N GLU A 145 10.42 -4.27 -19.72
CA GLU A 145 11.76 -3.78 -19.40
C GLU A 145 11.73 -2.85 -18.18
N GLY A 146 12.75 -2.95 -17.30
CA GLY A 146 12.99 -1.98 -16.23
C GLY A 146 12.61 -2.41 -14.80
N GLU A 147 12.69 -1.47 -13.87
CA GLU A 147 12.60 -1.72 -12.42
C GLU A 147 11.22 -2.20 -11.94
N THR A 148 10.17 -2.01 -12.73
CA THR A 148 8.79 -2.39 -12.37
C THR A 148 8.41 -3.80 -12.79
N ALA A 149 9.19 -4.46 -13.64
CA ALA A 149 8.84 -5.76 -14.23
C ALA A 149 8.67 -6.86 -13.18
N ALA A 150 9.66 -7.04 -12.30
CA ALA A 150 9.59 -8.04 -11.23
C ALA A 150 8.42 -7.75 -10.27
N PHE A 151 8.18 -6.48 -9.95
CA PHE A 151 7.08 -6.09 -9.08
C PHE A 151 5.71 -6.41 -9.67
N ASP A 152 5.52 -6.19 -10.98
CA ASP A 152 4.24 -6.50 -11.65
C ASP A 152 3.85 -7.98 -11.52
N ILE A 153 4.84 -8.88 -11.56
CA ILE A 153 4.64 -10.32 -11.35
C ILE A 153 4.48 -10.65 -9.87
N LEU A 154 5.31 -10.06 -8.99
CA LEU A 154 5.23 -10.27 -7.55
C LEU A 154 3.88 -9.81 -6.95
N LEU A 155 3.19 -8.85 -7.58
CA LEU A 155 1.81 -8.49 -7.22
C LEU A 155 0.83 -9.66 -7.37
N GLY A 156 1.13 -10.66 -8.20
CA GLY A 156 0.35 -11.89 -8.31
C GLY A 156 0.47 -12.82 -7.11
N LYS A 157 1.43 -12.58 -6.19
CA LYS A 157 1.67 -13.40 -4.98
C LYS A 157 1.87 -14.89 -5.28
N THR A 158 2.50 -15.23 -6.41
CA THR A 158 2.67 -16.62 -6.88
C THR A 158 4.09 -17.16 -6.77
N THR A 159 5.08 -16.31 -6.50
CA THR A 159 6.49 -16.69 -6.66
C THR A 159 7.11 -17.08 -5.32
N MET A 160 7.47 -18.36 -5.19
CA MET A 160 8.10 -18.92 -3.99
C MET A 160 9.50 -19.42 -4.31
N PHE A 161 10.48 -18.97 -3.54
CA PHE A 161 11.88 -19.38 -3.65
C PHE A 161 12.57 -19.27 -2.29
N PRO A 162 13.61 -20.09 -2.05
CA PRO A 162 14.25 -20.16 -0.75
C PRO A 162 15.02 -18.87 -0.40
N PRO A 163 15.03 -18.45 0.89
CA PRO A 163 15.68 -17.21 1.30
C PRO A 163 17.20 -17.19 1.12
N ASN A 164 17.85 -18.34 0.94
CA ASN A 164 19.28 -18.43 0.68
C ASN A 164 19.70 -17.68 -0.60
N ILE A 165 18.83 -17.60 -1.62
CA ILE A 165 19.07 -16.79 -2.81
C ILE A 165 19.25 -15.32 -2.42
N LEU A 166 18.38 -14.79 -1.56
CA LEU A 166 18.47 -13.41 -1.07
C LEU A 166 19.73 -13.18 -0.24
N LEU A 167 20.04 -14.11 0.67
CA LEU A 167 21.22 -14.02 1.54
C LEU A 167 22.53 -14.03 0.74
N HIS A 168 22.63 -14.88 -0.29
CA HIS A 168 23.79 -14.93 -1.19
C HIS A 168 24.02 -13.58 -1.90
N HIS A 169 22.94 -12.86 -2.20
CA HIS A 169 22.98 -11.54 -2.81
C HIS A 169 22.87 -10.39 -1.78
N HIS A 170 23.20 -10.65 -0.52
CA HIS A 170 23.31 -9.65 0.55
C HIS A 170 22.00 -8.91 0.88
N VAL A 171 20.85 -9.48 0.52
CA VAL A 171 19.53 -8.97 0.93
C VAL A 171 19.20 -9.52 2.32
N PRO A 172 18.92 -8.67 3.32
CA PRO A 172 18.67 -9.11 4.69
C PRO A 172 17.33 -9.85 4.80
N VAL A 173 17.38 -11.06 5.35
CA VAL A 173 16.19 -11.88 5.65
C VAL A 173 16.11 -12.15 7.15
N TYR A 174 14.92 -11.95 7.72
CA TYR A 174 14.61 -12.29 9.10
C TYR A 174 13.56 -13.39 9.14
N ARG A 175 13.65 -14.27 10.13
CA ARG A 175 12.72 -15.40 10.31
C ARG A 175 11.96 -15.27 11.62
N ALA A 176 10.65 -15.55 11.61
CA ALA A 176 9.83 -15.70 12.81
C ALA A 176 9.05 -17.03 12.76
N ILE A 177 8.85 -17.64 13.93
CA ILE A 177 8.01 -18.83 14.11
C ILE A 177 6.84 -18.43 15.00
N GLN A 178 5.69 -18.20 14.37
CA GLN A 178 4.46 -17.79 15.03
C GLN A 178 3.73 -19.00 15.62
N LYS A 179 3.31 -18.88 16.88
CA LYS A 179 2.56 -19.89 17.65
C LYS A 179 1.17 -19.36 18.04
N PRO A 180 0.24 -20.23 18.46
CA PRO A 180 -1.06 -19.78 18.99
C PRO A 180 -0.94 -18.72 20.08
N GLY A 181 -1.75 -17.68 19.97
CA GLY A 181 -1.74 -16.54 20.88
C GLY A 181 -0.84 -15.38 20.45
N GLU A 182 -0.07 -15.52 19.38
CA GLU A 182 0.90 -14.52 18.92
C GLU A 182 0.39 -13.70 17.74
N PHE A 183 0.70 -12.41 17.76
CA PHE A 183 0.55 -11.52 16.61
C PHE A 183 1.84 -11.48 15.80
N VAL A 184 1.71 -11.40 14.47
CA VAL A 184 2.78 -11.03 13.54
C VAL A 184 2.36 -9.76 12.82
N ILE A 185 3.20 -8.72 12.87
CA ILE A 185 2.99 -7.48 12.12
C ILE A 185 4.01 -7.39 10.99
N THR A 186 3.54 -7.16 9.76
CA THR A 186 4.38 -6.81 8.62
C THR A 186 4.32 -5.29 8.40
N PHE A 187 5.49 -4.69 8.16
CA PHE A 187 5.61 -3.25 7.95
C PHE A 187 5.42 -2.89 6.48
N PRO A 188 5.09 -1.62 6.16
CA PRO A 188 4.96 -1.13 4.81
C PRO A 188 6.15 -1.50 3.92
N ARG A 189 5.84 -2.03 2.73
CA ARG A 189 6.80 -2.45 1.71
C ARG A 189 7.74 -3.59 2.17
N ALA A 190 7.47 -4.24 3.30
CA ALA A 190 8.27 -5.38 3.77
C ALA A 190 7.82 -6.64 3.03
N TYR A 191 8.68 -7.15 2.14
CA TYR A 191 8.43 -8.43 1.48
C TYR A 191 8.39 -9.54 2.51
N HIS A 192 7.41 -10.42 2.39
CA HIS A 192 7.28 -11.55 3.29
C HIS A 192 6.72 -12.79 2.58
N SER A 193 7.09 -13.95 3.09
CA SER A 193 6.63 -15.28 2.65
C SER A 193 6.63 -16.23 3.85
N GLY A 194 6.05 -17.41 3.69
CA GLY A 194 6.03 -18.38 4.78
C GLY A 194 5.17 -19.59 4.53
N PHE A 195 5.13 -20.49 5.51
CA PHE A 195 4.42 -21.76 5.42
C PHE A 195 3.96 -22.26 6.79
N SER A 196 2.94 -23.11 6.78
CA SER A 196 2.34 -23.73 7.96
C SER A 196 2.96 -25.09 8.27
N HIS A 197 3.20 -25.36 9.56
CA HIS A 197 3.79 -26.63 10.03
C HIS A 197 2.77 -27.77 10.15
N GLY A 198 1.49 -27.48 9.94
CA GLY A 198 0.38 -28.40 10.15
C GLY A 198 -0.95 -27.64 10.12
N PHE A 199 -2.01 -28.27 10.60
CA PHE A 199 -3.31 -27.60 10.74
C PHE A 199 -3.19 -26.36 11.63
N ASN A 200 -3.64 -25.22 11.14
CA ASN A 200 -3.75 -24.01 11.94
C ASN A 200 -4.87 -23.08 11.47
N CYS A 201 -5.25 -22.15 12.34
CA CYS A 201 -6.21 -21.10 12.04
C CYS A 201 -5.61 -19.75 12.44
N GLY A 202 -5.43 -18.87 11.45
CA GLY A 202 -5.01 -17.49 11.66
C GLY A 202 -6.05 -16.52 11.12
N GLU A 203 -6.02 -15.29 11.60
CA GLU A 203 -6.86 -14.20 11.13
C GLU A 203 -5.97 -13.01 10.83
N ALA A 204 -6.15 -12.33 9.71
CA ALA A 204 -5.34 -11.15 9.37
C ALA A 204 -6.17 -10.02 8.79
N VAL A 205 -5.66 -8.80 8.97
CA VAL A 205 -6.21 -7.58 8.36
C VAL A 205 -5.07 -6.61 8.05
N ASN A 206 -5.22 -5.81 7.00
CA ASN A 206 -4.33 -4.70 6.74
C ASN A 206 -4.67 -3.48 7.60
N PHE A 207 -3.71 -2.56 7.75
CA PHE A 207 -3.99 -1.25 8.35
C PHE A 207 -3.01 -0.18 7.87
N ALA A 208 -3.37 1.08 8.11
CA ALA A 208 -2.53 2.23 7.86
C ALA A 208 -2.61 3.21 9.05
N VAL A 209 -1.46 3.80 9.38
CA VAL A 209 -1.30 4.89 10.36
C VAL A 209 -0.64 6.09 9.67
N GLY A 210 -0.53 7.25 10.33
CA GLY A 210 0.00 8.48 9.69
C GLY A 210 1.38 8.33 9.03
N GLU A 211 2.24 7.45 9.54
CA GLU A 211 3.57 7.16 8.97
C GLU A 211 3.53 6.45 7.61
N TRP A 212 2.38 5.89 7.21
CA TRP A 212 2.22 5.17 5.96
C TRP A 212 2.22 6.10 4.73
N PHE A 213 1.75 7.35 4.85
CA PHE A 213 1.52 8.23 3.70
C PHE A 213 2.68 8.38 2.71
N PRO A 214 3.96 8.47 3.13
CA PRO A 214 5.09 8.53 2.20
C PRO A 214 5.23 7.25 1.36
N LEU A 215 5.03 6.07 1.97
CA LEU A 215 5.08 4.80 1.25
C LEU A 215 3.81 4.56 0.42
N GLY A 216 2.65 5.02 0.89
CA GLY A 216 1.43 5.08 0.10
C GLY A 216 1.59 5.89 -1.18
N ALA A 217 2.29 7.03 -1.13
CA ALA A 217 2.59 7.84 -2.32
C ALA A 217 3.43 7.06 -3.35
N ILE A 218 4.47 6.37 -2.87
CA ILE A 218 5.34 5.54 -3.71
C ILE A 218 4.53 4.39 -4.33
N ALA A 219 3.66 3.74 -3.54
CA ALA A 219 2.78 2.70 -4.06
C ALA A 219 1.86 3.26 -5.16
N SER A 220 1.15 4.36 -4.92
CA SER A 220 0.27 5.00 -5.91
C SER A 220 0.99 5.38 -7.20
N GLN A 221 2.26 5.81 -7.11
CA GLN A 221 3.10 6.06 -8.28
C GLN A 221 3.38 4.78 -9.07
N ARG A 222 3.72 3.66 -8.40
CA ARG A 222 3.93 2.38 -9.07
C ARG A 222 2.67 1.83 -9.72
N TYR A 223 1.52 1.91 -9.04
CA TYR A 223 0.22 1.58 -9.61
C TYR A 223 -0.04 2.36 -10.90
N ALA A 224 0.25 3.68 -10.90
CA ALA A 224 0.11 4.52 -12.07
C ALA A 224 1.06 4.12 -13.22
N LEU A 225 2.32 3.79 -12.93
CA LEU A 225 3.29 3.31 -13.93
C LEU A 225 2.85 1.99 -14.57
N LEU A 226 2.26 1.09 -13.77
CA LEU A 226 1.72 -0.19 -14.23
C LEU A 226 0.31 -0.08 -14.83
N LYS A 227 -0.30 1.13 -14.85
CA LYS A 227 -1.69 1.36 -15.28
C LYS A 227 -2.70 0.45 -14.55
N ARG A 228 -2.43 0.14 -13.28
CA ARG A 228 -3.29 -0.66 -12.41
C ARG A 228 -4.19 0.24 -11.59
N ILE A 229 -5.44 -0.18 -11.41
CA ILE A 229 -6.40 0.52 -10.54
C ILE A 229 -5.89 0.41 -9.09
N PRO A 230 -5.70 1.53 -8.37
CA PRO A 230 -5.29 1.49 -6.97
C PRO A 230 -6.41 0.94 -6.09
N LEU A 231 -6.05 0.14 -5.08
CA LEU A 231 -7.01 -0.39 -4.10
C LEU A 231 -7.59 0.72 -3.20
N LEU A 232 -6.77 1.72 -2.86
CA LEU A 232 -7.13 2.80 -1.97
C LEU A 232 -7.18 4.15 -2.70
N PRO A 233 -8.17 5.01 -2.40
CA PRO A 233 -8.20 6.39 -2.90
C PRO A 233 -7.21 7.24 -2.10
N TYR A 234 -5.92 7.15 -2.45
CA TYR A 234 -4.82 7.77 -1.73
C TYR A 234 -4.97 9.30 -1.59
N GLU A 235 -5.29 10.01 -2.69
CA GLU A 235 -5.46 11.47 -2.65
C GLU A 235 -6.62 11.87 -1.72
N GLU A 236 -7.71 11.11 -1.72
CA GLU A 236 -8.86 11.34 -0.84
C GLU A 236 -8.48 11.16 0.63
N LEU A 237 -7.82 10.05 0.98
CA LEU A 237 -7.39 9.77 2.34
C LEU A 237 -6.42 10.84 2.85
N LEU A 238 -5.49 11.26 1.99
CA LEU A 238 -4.49 12.30 2.32
C LEU A 238 -5.15 13.65 2.60
N CYS A 239 -6.06 14.10 1.72
CA CYS A 239 -6.76 15.36 1.90
C CYS A 239 -7.69 15.34 3.13
N LYS A 240 -8.39 14.23 3.39
CA LYS A 240 -9.28 14.10 4.55
C LYS A 240 -8.51 14.11 5.87
N GLU A 241 -7.41 13.36 5.97
CA GLU A 241 -6.60 13.35 7.19
C GLU A 241 -5.95 14.73 7.43
N ALA A 242 -5.49 15.41 6.37
CA ALA A 242 -4.97 16.76 6.46
C ALA A 242 -5.99 17.75 7.02
N ALA A 243 -7.22 17.75 6.48
CA ALA A 243 -8.30 18.63 6.92
C ALA A 243 -8.73 18.35 8.37
N LEU A 244 -8.80 17.07 8.78
CA LEU A 244 -9.13 16.68 10.15
C LEU A 244 -8.08 17.19 11.15
N LEU A 245 -6.80 17.06 10.80
CA LEU A 245 -5.72 17.56 11.65
C LEU A 245 -5.85 19.07 11.91
N ASP A 246 -6.20 19.84 10.88
CA ASP A 246 -6.42 21.30 11.03
C ASP A 246 -7.57 21.62 11.99
N HIS A 247 -8.69 20.91 11.84
CA HIS A 247 -9.86 21.08 12.70
C HIS A 247 -9.58 20.73 14.16
N GLU A 248 -8.80 19.68 14.41
CA GLU A 248 -8.39 19.31 15.78
C GLU A 248 -7.58 20.44 16.43
N PHE A 249 -6.65 21.06 15.71
CA PHE A 249 -5.89 22.22 16.21
C PHE A 249 -6.74 23.47 16.42
N SER A 250 -7.72 23.73 15.56
CA SER A 250 -8.62 24.88 15.70
C SER A 250 -9.63 24.72 16.85
N THR A 251 -9.98 23.48 17.20
CA THR A 251 -10.95 23.17 18.27
C THR A 251 -10.29 22.96 19.63
N SER A 252 -9.03 22.53 19.68
CA SER A 252 -8.24 22.38 20.91
C SER A 252 -7.71 23.73 21.42
N SER A 253 -8.61 24.67 21.71
CA SER A 253 -8.32 25.77 22.64
C SER A 253 -8.33 25.17 24.05
N TYR A 254 -7.15 25.12 24.69
CA TYR A 254 -6.84 24.63 26.05
C TYR A 254 -6.57 23.12 26.27
N LYS A 255 -5.32 22.84 26.72
CA LYS A 255 -4.74 21.61 27.34
C LYS A 255 -4.47 20.47 26.35
N ASP A 256 -3.25 19.98 26.10
CA ASP A 256 -2.05 19.81 26.92
C ASP A 256 -0.84 19.95 25.98
N LEU A 257 0.07 20.88 26.27
CA LEU A 257 1.34 21.02 25.56
C LEU A 257 2.33 19.97 26.08
N THR A 258 2.03 18.70 25.81
CA THR A 258 3.02 17.62 25.81
C THR A 258 2.90 16.83 24.50
N THR A 259 2.89 17.54 23.37
CA THR A 259 3.20 16.92 22.07
C THR A 259 4.63 16.39 22.12
N SER A 260 4.73 15.11 22.47
CA SER A 260 5.89 14.26 22.28
C SER A 260 6.44 14.46 20.86
N THR A 261 7.76 14.54 20.72
CA THR A 261 8.49 14.62 19.44
C THR A 261 8.02 13.57 18.41
N GLY A 262 7.43 12.46 18.87
CA GLY A 262 6.83 11.43 18.02
C GLY A 262 5.59 11.90 17.23
N ASP A 263 4.74 12.77 17.79
CA ASP A 263 3.54 13.24 17.09
C ASP A 263 3.90 14.21 15.95
N THR A 264 4.96 15.01 16.11
CA THR A 264 5.46 15.90 15.04
C THR A 264 5.98 15.11 13.83
N HIS A 265 6.70 14.00 14.05
CA HIS A 265 7.19 13.17 12.95
C HIS A 265 6.05 12.53 12.15
N ILE A 266 5.07 11.95 12.86
CA ILE A 266 3.90 11.30 12.24
C ILE A 266 3.12 12.33 11.41
N GLN A 267 2.97 13.56 11.92
CA GLN A 267 2.34 14.64 11.18
C GLN A 267 3.14 15.02 9.92
N HIS A 268 4.48 15.09 10.00
CA HIS A 268 5.32 15.35 8.82
C HIS A 268 5.13 14.30 7.72
N CYS A 269 4.98 13.02 8.08
CA CYS A 269 4.73 11.93 7.12
C CYS A 269 3.47 12.16 6.27
N MET A 270 2.47 12.87 6.80
CA MET A 270 1.26 13.27 6.08
C MET A 270 1.40 14.65 5.40
N LYS A 271 1.88 15.66 6.15
CA LYS A 271 1.96 17.06 5.68
C LYS A 271 2.85 17.21 4.45
N VAL A 272 3.99 16.52 4.39
CA VAL A 272 4.93 16.62 3.26
C VAL A 272 4.29 16.13 1.94
N PRO A 273 3.74 14.89 1.86
CA PRO A 273 2.99 14.46 0.67
C PRO A 273 1.79 15.37 0.34
N PHE A 274 1.06 15.88 1.33
CA PHE A 274 -0.07 16.78 1.10
C PHE A 274 0.38 18.09 0.43
N VAL A 275 1.40 18.75 0.99
CA VAL A 275 1.96 19.97 0.40
C VAL A 275 2.50 19.72 -1.01
N GLN A 276 3.17 18.58 -1.22
CA GLN A 276 3.65 18.19 -2.55
C GLN A 276 2.51 18.03 -3.55
N LEU A 277 1.43 17.34 -3.15
CA LEU A 277 0.21 17.18 -3.97
C LEU A 277 -0.37 18.55 -4.32
N MET A 278 -0.58 19.42 -3.33
CA MET A 278 -1.21 20.73 -3.53
C MET A 278 -0.35 21.66 -4.39
N ARG A 279 0.98 21.67 -4.22
CA ARG A 279 1.90 22.41 -5.09
C ARG A 279 1.84 21.91 -6.53
N LEU A 280 1.87 20.59 -6.74
CA LEU A 280 1.77 20.00 -8.08
C LEU A 280 0.43 20.37 -8.73
N GLN A 281 -0.67 20.15 -8.03
CA GLN A 281 -2.02 20.44 -8.48
C GLN A 281 -2.16 21.92 -8.85
N HIS A 282 -1.69 22.83 -8.01
CA HIS A 282 -1.73 24.27 -8.30
C HIS A 282 -0.91 24.64 -9.53
N CYS A 283 0.33 24.14 -9.60
CA CYS A 283 1.26 24.42 -10.69
C CYS A 283 0.71 24.01 -12.06
N VAL A 284 0.17 22.78 -12.15
CA VAL A 284 -0.38 22.26 -13.41
C VAL A 284 -1.67 23.00 -13.76
N ARG A 285 -2.57 23.27 -12.80
CA ARG A 285 -3.79 24.05 -13.06
C ARG A 285 -3.47 25.44 -13.61
N TRP A 286 -2.52 26.15 -13.00
CA TRP A 286 -2.08 27.45 -13.50
C TRP A 286 -1.55 27.38 -14.94
N SER A 287 -0.73 26.37 -15.25
CA SER A 287 -0.21 26.19 -16.60
C SER A 287 -1.32 25.88 -17.61
N LEU A 288 -2.32 25.07 -17.23
CA LEU A 288 -3.46 24.75 -18.10
C LEU A 288 -4.33 25.99 -18.36
N MET A 289 -4.53 26.84 -17.37
CA MET A 289 -5.23 28.11 -17.54
C MET A 289 -4.51 29.07 -18.49
N LYS A 290 -3.18 29.14 -18.42
CA LYS A 290 -2.37 29.93 -19.36
C LYS A 290 -2.46 29.40 -20.80
N MET A 291 -2.83 28.13 -20.96
CA MET A 291 -3.16 27.52 -22.25
C MET A 291 -4.64 27.69 -22.66
N GLY A 292 -5.43 28.47 -21.92
CA GLY A 292 -6.84 28.74 -22.23
C GLY A 292 -7.83 27.69 -21.73
N ALA A 293 -7.42 26.77 -20.84
CA ALA A 293 -8.36 25.84 -20.20
C ALA A 293 -9.33 26.59 -19.27
N ARG A 294 -10.59 26.14 -19.26
CA ARG A 294 -11.61 26.61 -18.30
C ARG A 294 -11.54 25.78 -17.02
N THR A 295 -11.84 26.39 -15.90
CA THR A 295 -11.87 25.69 -14.60
C THR A 295 -13.28 25.71 -14.04
N HIS A 296 -13.80 24.55 -13.67
CA HIS A 296 -15.13 24.37 -13.12
C HIS A 296 -15.07 23.60 -11.80
N TYR A 297 -16.08 23.81 -10.96
CA TYR A 297 -16.25 22.97 -9.78
C TYR A 297 -16.84 21.61 -10.12
N LYS A 298 -16.34 20.57 -9.45
CA LYS A 298 -16.94 19.23 -9.45
C LYS A 298 -18.36 19.27 -8.88
N ALA A 299 -19.26 18.45 -9.43
CA ALA A 299 -20.64 18.37 -8.95
C ALA A 299 -20.69 17.72 -7.55
N ASP A 300 -20.12 16.52 -7.43
CA ASP A 300 -19.89 15.82 -6.17
C ASP A 300 -18.47 16.09 -5.69
N ILE A 301 -18.35 16.81 -4.57
CA ILE A 301 -17.06 17.19 -4.02
C ILE A 301 -16.26 15.93 -3.66
N ASP A 302 -16.92 14.91 -3.11
CA ASP A 302 -16.29 13.72 -2.56
C ASP A 302 -16.14 12.56 -3.56
N ALA A 303 -16.51 12.76 -4.81
CA ALA A 303 -16.32 11.75 -5.84
C ALA A 303 -14.85 11.66 -6.25
N THR A 304 -14.20 10.55 -5.97
CA THR A 304 -12.87 10.24 -6.53
C THR A 304 -13.04 9.63 -7.92
N VAL A 305 -12.34 10.20 -8.91
CA VAL A 305 -12.41 9.78 -10.32
C VAL A 305 -11.11 9.10 -10.72
N LEU A 306 -11.15 8.04 -11.53
CA LEU A 306 -9.93 7.39 -12.02
C LEU A 306 -9.47 7.98 -13.34
N CYS A 307 -8.16 8.19 -13.46
CA CYS A 307 -7.56 8.58 -14.73
C CYS A 307 -7.68 7.46 -15.77
N SER A 308 -8.15 7.77 -16.98
CA SER A 308 -8.25 6.81 -18.08
C SER A 308 -6.90 6.22 -18.52
N ILE A 309 -5.83 7.00 -18.43
CA ILE A 309 -4.49 6.64 -18.93
C ILE A 309 -3.72 5.79 -17.91
N CYS A 310 -3.51 6.30 -16.69
CA CYS A 310 -2.71 5.62 -15.66
C CYS A 310 -3.53 4.99 -14.53
N LYS A 311 -4.86 5.13 -14.52
CA LYS A 311 -5.75 4.63 -13.46
C LYS A 311 -5.57 5.26 -12.07
N ARG A 312 -4.68 6.26 -11.91
CA ARG A 312 -4.53 7.03 -10.67
C ARG A 312 -5.87 7.65 -10.24
N ASP A 313 -6.11 7.64 -8.93
CA ASP A 313 -7.21 8.33 -8.29
C ASP A 313 -7.05 9.86 -8.33
N CYS A 314 -8.10 10.56 -8.74
CA CYS A 314 -8.14 12.01 -8.90
C CYS A 314 -9.20 12.57 -7.95
N TYR A 315 -8.77 12.93 -6.75
CA TYR A 315 -9.66 13.50 -5.74
C TYR A 315 -9.72 15.02 -5.88
N VAL A 316 -8.55 15.66 -5.95
CA VAL A 316 -8.41 17.13 -5.93
C VAL A 316 -8.91 17.77 -7.22
N ALA A 317 -8.40 17.28 -8.35
CA ALA A 317 -8.78 17.79 -9.67
C ALA A 317 -8.56 16.73 -10.75
N HIS A 318 -9.28 16.88 -11.87
CA HIS A 318 -9.05 16.13 -13.10
C HIS A 318 -9.32 17.01 -14.32
N VAL A 319 -8.82 16.58 -15.48
CA VAL A 319 -9.05 17.24 -16.76
C VAL A 319 -10.04 16.41 -17.57
N MET A 320 -11.03 17.07 -18.16
CA MET A 320 -11.83 16.52 -19.25
C MET A 320 -11.62 17.35 -20.51
N CYS A 321 -11.70 16.68 -21.66
CA CYS A 321 -11.57 17.29 -22.96
C CYS A 321 -12.78 16.88 -23.80
N ASN A 322 -13.36 17.77 -24.60
CA ASN A 322 -14.47 17.37 -25.49
C ASN A 322 -14.07 16.30 -26.53
N CYS A 323 -12.78 16.10 -26.73
CA CYS A 323 -12.19 15.04 -27.55
C CYS A 323 -12.14 13.65 -26.89
N ARG A 324 -12.32 13.57 -25.56
CA ARG A 324 -12.18 12.35 -24.76
C ARG A 324 -13.22 12.34 -23.67
N VAL A 325 -14.04 11.29 -23.66
CA VAL A 325 -15.12 11.15 -22.66
C VAL A 325 -14.54 10.95 -21.25
N ASP A 326 -13.35 10.37 -21.14
CA ASP A 326 -12.81 9.96 -19.86
C ASP A 326 -11.89 10.99 -19.18
N ALA A 327 -11.96 11.06 -17.85
CA ALA A 327 -11.13 11.91 -17.03
C ALA A 327 -9.63 11.57 -17.11
N ILE A 328 -8.78 12.60 -17.04
CA ILE A 328 -7.31 12.48 -17.08
C ILE A 328 -6.73 13.18 -15.84
N CYS A 329 -5.81 12.53 -15.12
CA CYS A 329 -5.13 13.18 -14.00
C CYS A 329 -4.15 14.25 -14.49
N LEU A 330 -3.81 15.20 -13.61
CA LEU A 330 -2.92 16.31 -13.93
C LEU A 330 -1.44 15.88 -14.11
N CYS A 331 -1.13 14.59 -14.00
CA CYS A 331 0.21 14.06 -14.25
C CYS A 331 0.49 13.76 -15.74
N HIS A 332 -0.52 13.80 -16.62
CA HIS A 332 -0.41 13.50 -18.05
C HIS A 332 -0.31 14.77 -18.91
N GLU A 333 0.62 15.65 -18.58
CA GLU A 333 0.75 16.93 -19.28
C GLU A 333 0.94 16.75 -20.80
N GLU A 334 1.82 15.85 -21.23
CA GLU A 334 2.10 15.68 -22.65
C GLU A 334 0.86 15.26 -23.43
N GLU A 335 0.10 14.31 -22.90
CA GLU A 335 -1.14 13.82 -23.49
C GLU A 335 -2.23 14.91 -23.47
N ILE A 336 -2.28 15.70 -22.39
CA ILE A 336 -3.16 16.86 -22.31
C ILE A 336 -2.77 17.89 -23.38
N ARG A 337 -1.48 18.20 -23.56
CA ARG A 337 -0.97 19.22 -24.50
C ARG A 337 -1.11 18.83 -25.95
N LYS A 338 -0.76 17.58 -26.30
CA LYS A 338 -0.86 17.01 -27.66
C LYS A 338 -2.30 16.80 -28.11
N CYS A 339 -3.27 17.07 -27.25
CA CYS A 339 -4.67 17.00 -27.61
C CYS A 339 -5.04 17.98 -28.75
N PRO A 340 -5.61 17.49 -29.88
CA PRO A 340 -5.86 18.28 -31.07
C PRO A 340 -6.98 19.33 -30.93
N CYS A 341 -7.83 19.25 -29.89
CA CYS A 341 -8.95 20.19 -29.73
C CYS A 341 -8.52 21.63 -29.42
N SER A 342 -7.25 21.85 -29.08
CA SER A 342 -6.52 23.12 -28.88
C SER A 342 -7.11 24.16 -27.89
N HIS A 343 -8.41 24.17 -27.60
CA HIS A 343 -9.06 25.25 -26.83
C HIS A 343 -10.23 24.81 -25.93
N ASP A 344 -10.64 23.53 -25.94
CA ASP A 344 -11.82 23.08 -25.19
C ASP A 344 -11.47 22.01 -24.15
N ARG A 345 -10.68 22.45 -23.16
CA ARG A 345 -10.26 21.65 -22.01
C ARG A 345 -10.90 22.26 -20.76
N ALA A 346 -11.55 21.41 -20.00
CA ALA A 346 -12.14 21.75 -18.72
C ALA A 346 -11.35 21.07 -17.60
N VAL A 347 -10.92 21.86 -16.63
CA VAL A 347 -10.35 21.38 -15.37
C VAL A 347 -11.45 21.36 -14.34
N PHE A 348 -11.77 20.19 -13.80
CA PHE A 348 -12.75 20.04 -12.74
C PHE A 348 -12.03 19.96 -11.40
N VAL A 349 -12.29 20.92 -10.52
CA VAL A 349 -11.66 21.04 -9.19
C VAL A 349 -12.70 20.87 -8.08
N ARG A 350 -12.29 20.39 -6.91
CA ARG A 350 -13.18 20.38 -5.74
C ARG A 350 -13.61 21.80 -5.35
N LYS A 351 -14.79 21.91 -4.71
CA LYS A 351 -15.35 23.18 -4.24
C LYS A 351 -14.51 23.82 -3.12
N ASP A 352 -13.89 22.99 -2.29
CA ASP A 352 -13.04 23.38 -1.15
C ASP A 352 -11.56 23.58 -1.54
N ILE A 353 -11.26 23.73 -2.84
CA ILE A 353 -9.88 23.78 -3.32
C ILE A 353 -9.07 24.94 -2.72
N ILE A 354 -9.71 26.08 -2.49
CA ILE A 354 -9.09 27.26 -1.86
C ILE A 354 -8.78 27.00 -0.39
N GLU A 355 -9.63 26.25 0.31
CA GLU A 355 -9.39 25.84 1.70
C GLU A 355 -8.21 24.86 1.77
N LEU A 356 -8.14 23.88 0.86
CA LEU A 356 -7.00 22.94 0.78
C LEU A 356 -5.68 23.67 0.46
N GLU A 357 -5.70 24.66 -0.43
CA GLU A 357 -4.52 25.49 -0.72
C GLU A 357 -4.11 26.35 0.49
N THR A 358 -5.08 26.89 1.22
CA THR A 358 -4.83 27.67 2.45
C THR A 358 -4.21 26.78 3.53
N LEU A 359 -4.73 25.56 3.70
CA LEU A 359 -4.16 24.57 4.60
C LEU A 359 -2.73 24.19 4.20
N SER A 360 -2.49 24.00 2.90
CA SER A 360 -1.14 23.70 2.40
C SER A 360 -0.15 24.82 2.72
N LYS A 361 -0.55 26.09 2.53
CA LYS A 361 0.27 27.26 2.92
C LYS A 361 0.60 27.24 4.41
N LYS A 362 -0.39 26.96 5.27
CA LYS A 362 -0.19 26.86 6.72
C LYS A 362 0.84 25.78 7.06
N PHE A 363 0.77 24.60 6.43
CA PHE A 363 1.77 23.54 6.66
C PHE A 363 3.16 23.90 6.11
N GLU A 364 3.27 24.72 5.07
CA GLU A 364 4.55 25.20 4.56
C GLU A 364 5.28 26.16 5.52
N GLU A 365 4.56 26.81 6.44
CA GLU A 365 5.14 27.67 7.48
C GLU A 365 5.82 26.84 8.59
N GLU A 366 5.53 25.54 8.68
CA GLU A 366 6.14 24.65 9.66
C GLU A 366 7.57 24.25 9.28
N ASN A 367 8.44 24.20 10.29
CA ASN A 367 9.87 23.98 10.09
C ASN A 367 10.16 22.63 9.40
N GLY A 368 10.93 22.67 8.31
CA GLY A 368 11.42 21.50 7.59
C GLY A 368 10.45 20.88 6.58
N ILE A 369 9.17 21.30 6.52
CA ILE A 369 8.20 20.78 5.54
C ILE A 369 8.62 21.14 4.11
N VAL A 370 8.88 22.43 3.84
CA VAL A 370 9.25 22.89 2.50
C VAL A 370 10.55 22.26 2.01
N ASP A 371 11.54 22.08 2.90
CA ASP A 371 12.82 21.46 2.55
C ASP A 371 12.67 19.96 2.27
N ALA A 372 11.83 19.26 3.04
CA ALA A 372 11.48 17.88 2.76
C ALA A 372 10.77 17.71 1.42
N VAL A 373 9.83 18.61 1.08
CA VAL A 373 9.16 18.64 -0.22
C VAL A 373 10.18 18.85 -1.35
N LYS A 374 11.08 19.83 -1.22
CA LYS A 374 12.15 20.07 -2.23
C LYS A 374 13.03 18.83 -2.42
N LYS A 375 13.38 18.13 -1.33
CA LYS A 375 14.21 16.91 -1.37
C LYS A 375 13.50 15.73 -2.04
N GLN A 376 12.19 15.56 -1.80
CA GLN A 376 11.41 14.51 -2.49
C GLN A 376 11.25 14.82 -3.99
N MET A 377 11.12 16.10 -4.35
CA MET A 377 11.00 16.53 -5.74
C MET A 377 12.29 16.34 -6.56
N SER A 378 13.46 16.30 -5.93
CA SER A 378 14.74 16.04 -6.61
C SER A 378 15.05 14.55 -6.84
N CYS A 379 14.24 13.62 -6.30
CA CYS A 379 14.57 12.19 -6.25
C CYS A 379 13.88 11.29 -7.31
N GLY A 380 13.40 11.84 -8.42
CA GLY A 380 13.19 11.08 -9.67
C GLY A 380 11.79 10.49 -9.94
N SER A 381 11.11 11.07 -10.93
CA SER A 381 9.90 10.58 -11.62
C SER A 381 9.66 11.48 -12.85
N SER A 382 9.02 10.97 -13.90
CA SER A 382 8.71 11.72 -15.12
C SER A 382 7.85 12.97 -14.85
N THR A 383 6.98 12.91 -13.83
CA THR A 383 6.13 14.03 -13.37
C THR A 383 6.95 15.19 -12.80
N HIS A 384 8.17 14.94 -12.28
CA HIS A 384 9.03 15.98 -11.70
C HIS A 384 9.71 16.87 -12.74
N SER A 385 10.02 16.36 -13.93
CA SER A 385 10.69 17.18 -14.96
C SER A 385 9.82 18.36 -15.39
N TYR A 386 8.51 18.18 -15.42
CA TYR A 386 7.55 19.22 -15.78
C TYR A 386 7.30 20.20 -14.65
N PHE A 387 7.12 19.72 -13.42
CA PHE A 387 7.00 20.59 -12.25
C PHE A 387 8.18 21.57 -12.18
N ASN A 388 9.40 21.07 -12.40
CA ASN A 388 10.59 21.91 -12.43
C ASN A 388 10.55 22.92 -13.59
N ARG A 389 10.10 22.54 -14.79
CA ARG A 389 9.96 23.48 -15.93
C ARG A 389 9.00 24.63 -15.65
N ILE A 390 7.80 24.37 -15.10
CA ILE A 390 6.85 25.45 -14.79
C ILE A 390 7.33 26.29 -13.62
N ASN A 391 7.94 25.67 -12.60
CA ASN A 391 8.43 26.39 -11.42
C ASN A 391 9.57 27.37 -11.75
N HIS A 392 10.22 27.22 -12.92
CA HIS A 392 11.19 28.17 -13.45
C HIS A 392 10.58 29.26 -14.36
N ASN A 393 9.26 29.26 -14.59
CA ASN A 393 8.60 30.37 -15.26
C ASN A 393 8.51 31.56 -14.30
N ALA A 394 9.08 32.71 -14.69
CA ALA A 394 9.13 33.91 -13.86
C ALA A 394 7.75 34.47 -13.48
N GLU A 395 6.68 34.10 -14.20
CA GLU A 395 5.31 34.49 -13.86
C GLU A 395 4.64 33.59 -12.82
N TYR A 396 5.17 32.39 -12.59
CA TYR A 396 4.56 31.42 -11.68
C TYR A 396 5.13 31.55 -10.27
N PHE A 397 4.25 31.59 -9.28
CA PHE A 397 4.58 31.34 -7.88
C PHE A 397 3.50 30.44 -7.25
N PRO A 398 3.85 29.58 -6.27
CA PRO A 398 2.89 28.70 -5.61
C PRO A 398 1.67 29.47 -5.08
N TYR A 399 0.48 28.97 -5.40
CA TYR A 399 -0.80 29.51 -4.96
C TYR A 399 -1.11 30.95 -5.42
N CYS A 400 -0.56 31.37 -6.57
CA CYS A 400 -0.99 32.57 -7.26
C CYS A 400 -2.45 32.46 -7.74
N LYS A 401 -3.08 33.59 -8.07
CA LYS A 401 -4.51 33.62 -8.39
C LYS A 401 -4.82 32.81 -9.67
N ILE A 402 -5.73 31.86 -9.53
CA ILE A 402 -6.34 31.05 -10.60
C ILE A 402 -7.83 31.44 -10.65
N HIS A 403 -8.33 31.86 -11.82
CA HIS A 403 -9.76 32.13 -11.99
C HIS A 403 -10.53 30.82 -12.15
N ILE A 404 -11.62 30.66 -11.39
CA ILE A 404 -12.52 29.51 -11.48
C ILE A 404 -13.86 30.04 -11.97
N ASP A 405 -14.34 29.51 -13.10
CA ASP A 405 -15.60 29.92 -13.69
C ASP A 405 -16.77 29.29 -12.91
N THR A 406 -17.84 30.05 -12.72
CA THR A 406 -19.11 29.51 -12.23
C THR A 406 -19.63 28.45 -13.22
N PRO A 407 -20.21 27.34 -12.72
CA PRO A 407 -20.58 26.23 -13.59
C PRO A 407 -21.61 26.67 -14.64
N PRO A 408 -21.48 26.27 -15.92
CA PRO A 408 -22.58 26.39 -16.86
C PRO A 408 -23.77 25.54 -16.39
N GLU A 409 -25.00 26.01 -16.65
CA GLU A 409 -26.23 25.26 -16.36
C GLU A 409 -26.18 23.89 -17.05
N VAL A 410 -26.15 22.85 -16.21
CA VAL A 410 -26.35 21.41 -16.43
C VAL A 410 -26.49 20.96 -17.91
N HIS A 411 -25.40 20.42 -18.46
CA HIS A 411 -25.50 19.20 -19.26
C HIS A 411 -24.97 18.05 -18.40
N SER A 412 -25.88 17.17 -18.01
CA SER A 412 -25.61 15.98 -17.20
C SER A 412 -24.68 15.03 -17.93
N ILE A 413 -23.37 15.23 -17.82
CA ILE A 413 -22.41 14.16 -18.05
C ILE A 413 -22.46 13.33 -16.76
N SER A 414 -22.95 12.10 -16.88
CA SER A 414 -23.00 11.19 -15.74
C SER A 414 -21.57 10.94 -15.26
N GLU A 415 -21.16 11.60 -14.18
CA GLU A 415 -19.98 11.19 -13.41
C GLU A 415 -20.31 9.82 -12.80
N THR A 416 -20.03 8.74 -13.55
CA THR A 416 -20.21 7.39 -13.03
C THR A 416 -19.22 7.21 -11.88
N ARG A 417 -19.72 7.01 -10.66
CA ARG A 417 -18.89 6.68 -9.49
C ARG A 417 -18.13 5.39 -9.80
N VAL A 418 -16.80 5.47 -9.94
CA VAL A 418 -15.98 4.31 -10.33
C VAL A 418 -15.53 3.48 -9.13
N PHE A 419 -15.60 3.98 -7.90
CA PHE A 419 -15.46 3.15 -6.71
C PHE A 419 -16.78 2.41 -6.37
N GLY A 420 -17.36 1.76 -7.38
CA GLY A 420 -18.18 0.58 -7.16
C GLY A 420 -17.22 -0.59 -7.15
N TYR A 421 -16.89 -1.12 -5.96
CA TYR A 421 -16.19 -2.38 -5.86
C TYR A 421 -17.03 -3.43 -6.59
N ASP A 422 -16.52 -3.97 -7.69
CA ASP A 422 -17.09 -5.19 -8.25
C ASP A 422 -16.67 -6.33 -7.32
N LEU A 423 -17.47 -6.54 -6.28
CA LEU A 423 -17.34 -7.65 -5.32
C LEU A 423 -17.41 -9.02 -6.01
N ASN A 424 -17.76 -9.09 -7.30
CA ASN A 424 -17.83 -10.32 -8.08
C ASN A 424 -16.58 -10.58 -8.93
N LYS A 425 -15.54 -9.73 -8.87
CA LYS A 425 -14.24 -10.16 -9.36
C LYS A 425 -13.59 -11.02 -8.29
N PRO A 426 -13.42 -12.33 -8.52
CA PRO A 426 -12.67 -13.15 -7.59
C PRO A 426 -11.28 -12.53 -7.42
N TYR A 427 -10.81 -12.43 -6.17
CA TYR A 427 -9.38 -12.50 -5.91
C TYR A 427 -8.82 -13.65 -6.74
N PRO A 428 -7.63 -13.56 -7.35
CA PRO A 428 -7.11 -14.65 -8.16
C PRO A 428 -7.23 -15.97 -7.37
N ASP A 429 -8.16 -16.83 -7.81
CA ASP A 429 -8.37 -18.16 -7.25
C ASP A 429 -7.02 -18.85 -7.26
N ALA A 430 -6.55 -19.29 -6.08
CA ALA A 430 -5.34 -20.08 -5.82
C ALA A 430 -4.46 -20.26 -7.07
N SER A 431 -3.83 -19.17 -7.49
CA SER A 431 -3.09 -19.14 -8.74
C SER A 431 -1.88 -20.03 -8.59
N THR A 432 -1.68 -20.93 -9.55
CA THR A 432 -0.53 -21.82 -9.70
C THR A 432 0.75 -21.13 -9.20
N ILE A 433 1.29 -21.61 -8.07
CA ILE A 433 2.54 -21.10 -7.51
C ILE A 433 3.65 -21.46 -8.50
N THR A 434 4.41 -20.47 -8.92
CA THR A 434 5.57 -20.68 -9.79
C THR A 434 6.78 -20.94 -8.92
N PHE A 435 7.38 -22.12 -9.09
CA PHE A 435 8.62 -22.50 -8.43
C PHE A 435 9.80 -22.15 -9.33
N CYS A 436 10.78 -21.44 -8.78
CA CYS A 436 12.03 -21.13 -9.47
C CYS A 436 13.18 -21.89 -8.80
N PHE A 437 13.90 -22.70 -9.57
CA PHE A 437 15.06 -23.45 -9.11
C PHE A 437 16.33 -22.79 -9.63
N GLY A 438 17.19 -22.33 -8.72
CA GLY A 438 18.59 -22.00 -9.03
C GLY A 438 19.47 -23.25 -8.83
N PRO A 439 20.51 -23.47 -9.65
CA PRO A 439 21.35 -24.66 -9.56
C PRO A 439 22.43 -24.50 -8.49
N HIS A 440 22.10 -24.55 -7.19
CA HIS A 440 23.14 -24.41 -6.15
C HIS A 440 22.96 -25.35 -4.94
N GLU A 441 24.07 -26.03 -4.62
CA GLU A 441 24.23 -27.00 -3.54
C GLU A 441 23.96 -26.37 -2.15
N TYR A 442 23.26 -27.14 -1.30
CA TYR A 442 23.00 -26.78 0.09
C TYR A 442 24.29 -26.87 0.92
N SER A 443 24.95 -25.74 1.16
CA SER A 443 26.01 -25.61 2.16
C SER A 443 25.45 -25.02 3.45
N THR A 444 25.39 -25.83 4.51
CA THR A 444 25.07 -25.40 5.87
C THR A 444 26.23 -24.57 6.45
N GLN A 445 26.11 -23.25 6.48
CA GLN A 445 26.97 -22.42 7.33
C GLN A 445 26.32 -22.16 8.69
N SER A 446 27.09 -22.49 9.72
CA SER A 446 26.80 -22.44 11.15
C SER A 446 26.81 -21.03 11.73
N ASP A 447 25.91 -20.81 12.69
CA ASP A 447 25.95 -19.87 13.82
C ASP A 447 26.33 -18.41 13.55
N VAL A 448 25.30 -17.58 13.38
CA VAL A 448 25.31 -16.20 13.91
C VAL A 448 24.21 -16.10 14.95
N ARG A 449 24.59 -16.01 16.24
CA ARG A 449 23.68 -15.62 17.32
C ARG A 449 23.19 -14.20 17.01
N LEU A 450 21.92 -14.05 16.66
CA LEU A 450 21.31 -12.75 16.38
C LEU A 450 20.75 -12.14 17.68
N SER A 451 21.24 -10.95 18.01
CA SER A 451 20.91 -10.09 19.16
C SER A 451 19.45 -9.57 19.11
N PRO A 452 18.78 -9.32 20.24
CA PRO A 452 17.38 -8.90 20.28
C PRO A 452 17.25 -7.37 20.16
N VAL A 453 17.35 -6.79 18.97
CA VAL A 453 17.07 -5.35 18.78
C VAL A 453 16.45 -5.07 17.39
N PHE A 454 15.23 -4.52 17.40
CA PHE A 454 14.37 -4.07 16.28
C PHE A 454 14.00 -5.11 15.20
N LEU A 455 12.92 -5.88 15.44
CA LEU A 455 12.35 -6.79 14.44
C LEU A 455 11.26 -6.10 13.60
N TYR A 456 11.43 -6.16 12.27
CA TYR A 456 10.46 -5.76 11.23
C TYR A 456 9.36 -6.82 10.98
N VAL A 457 9.33 -7.84 11.84
CA VAL A 457 8.25 -8.81 12.08
C VAL A 457 8.08 -8.84 13.60
N ALA A 458 7.20 -7.99 14.14
CA ALA A 458 7.03 -7.92 15.58
C ALA A 458 6.15 -9.09 16.05
N VAL A 459 6.70 -9.96 16.90
CA VAL A 459 5.91 -10.91 17.70
C VAL A 459 5.52 -10.21 18.99
N LEU A 460 4.25 -9.87 19.13
CA LEU A 460 3.72 -9.21 20.33
C LEU A 460 2.93 -10.21 21.18
N TYR A 461 3.20 -10.20 22.48
CA TYR A 461 2.44 -10.93 23.48
C TYR A 461 1.45 -9.97 24.14
N CYS A 462 0.20 -10.39 24.28
CA CYS A 462 -0.74 -9.71 25.17
C CYS A 462 -0.52 -10.29 26.59
N SER A 463 0.19 -9.56 27.45
CA SER A 463 0.22 -9.87 28.88
C SER A 463 -1.15 -9.55 29.48
N ASN A 464 -1.75 -10.50 30.20
CA ASN A 464 -2.98 -10.27 30.98
C ASN A 464 -2.77 -9.25 32.10
#